data_AF-A0A5P2CIB7-F1
#
_entry.id   AF-A0A5P2CIB7-F1
#
_cell.length_a   1.000
_cell.length_b   1.000
_cell.length_c   1.000
_cell.angle_alpha   90.00
_cell.angle_beta   90.00
_cell.angle_gamma   90.00
#
_symmetry.space_group_name_H-M   'P 1'
#
loop_
_entity.id
_entity.type
_entity.pdbx_description
1 polymer ?
#
loop_
_entity_poly.entity_id
_entity_poly.type
_entity_poly.pdbx_seq_one_letter_code
_entity_poly.pdbx_strand_id
1 'polypeptide(L)'
;MNHRTTKHRALTAGALALTAVLALAGCDDDSDSGSGNTVKKPDIKVSGAYVPEPTMADMAAGFFTLTNKGAADKLTSATSDSAGSVTLHSTKGGTMKEEKSFDVPANGELSFTSGGNHVMFEKLAHKPKKGEKVALTLHFQKSDPITVEVPVKEATYNPGQHDSNASHTSHKSH
;
A
#
# COMPACT_ATOMS: atom_id res chain seq x y z
N MET A 1 -26.49 -46.30 -58.07
CA MET A 1 -27.59 -45.53 -57.43
C MET A 1 -27.22 -44.06 -57.47
N ASN A 2 -27.27 -43.35 -58.60
CA ASN A 2 -28.41 -42.93 -59.43
C ASN A 2 -29.10 -41.65 -58.93
N HIS A 3 -29.19 -40.70 -59.87
CA HIS A 3 -30.13 -39.58 -59.98
C HIS A 3 -29.67 -38.27 -59.31
N ARG A 4 -29.28 -37.25 -60.08
CA ARG A 4 -30.11 -36.32 -60.91
C ARG A 4 -30.09 -34.96 -60.18
N THR A 5 -29.52 -33.92 -60.80
CA THR A 5 -30.25 -32.72 -61.28
C THR A 5 -31.23 -32.18 -60.24
N THR A 6 -31.23 -30.90 -59.88
CA THR A 6 -31.72 -29.81 -60.73
C THR A 6 -31.58 -28.48 -59.98
N LYS A 7 -31.34 -27.41 -60.74
CA LYS A 7 -31.36 -26.01 -60.33
C LYS A 7 -32.71 -25.62 -59.71
N HIS A 8 -32.71 -24.71 -58.74
CA HIS A 8 -33.82 -23.78 -58.58
C HIS A 8 -33.28 -22.35 -58.52
N ARG A 9 -33.53 -21.66 -59.64
CA ARG A 9 -33.37 -20.24 -59.87
C ARG A 9 -34.73 -19.60 -59.59
N ALA A 10 -34.70 -18.36 -59.08
CA ALA A 10 -35.79 -17.37 -59.10
C ALA A 10 -36.95 -17.69 -58.13
N LEU A 11 -37.62 -16.72 -57.50
CA LEU A 11 -38.21 -15.51 -58.07
C LEU A 11 -38.49 -14.46 -56.97
N THR A 12 -38.61 -13.20 -57.43
CA THR A 12 -39.52 -12.13 -56.95
C THR A 12 -39.25 -11.51 -55.56
N ALA A 13 -38.76 -10.27 -55.50
CA ALA A 13 -39.47 -9.00 -55.74
C ALA A 13 -40.42 -8.63 -54.59
N GLY A 14 -40.13 -7.50 -53.94
CA GLY A 14 -40.96 -6.94 -52.88
C GLY A 14 -40.23 -5.82 -52.16
N ALA A 15 -40.07 -4.68 -52.83
CA ALA A 15 -39.77 -3.43 -52.16
C ALA A 15 -40.97 -3.06 -51.27
N LEU A 16 -40.74 -2.67 -50.01
CA LEU A 16 -41.52 -1.62 -49.35
C LEU A 16 -40.75 -1.20 -48.09
N ALA A 17 -40.20 0.01 -48.14
CA ALA A 17 -39.69 0.70 -46.96
C ALA A 17 -40.88 1.11 -46.09
N LEU A 18 -40.86 0.72 -44.82
CA LEU A 18 -41.68 1.33 -43.78
C LEU A 18 -40.77 1.67 -42.60
N THR A 19 -40.59 2.97 -42.43
CA THR A 19 -39.98 3.65 -41.29
C THR A 19 -40.65 3.24 -39.98
N ALA A 20 -39.86 2.73 -39.03
CA ALA A 20 -40.26 2.61 -37.64
C ALA A 20 -39.32 3.50 -36.79
N VAL A 21 -39.80 4.69 -36.44
CA VAL A 21 -39.21 5.52 -35.39
C VAL A 21 -39.61 4.88 -34.06
N LEU A 22 -38.65 4.26 -33.38
CA LEU A 22 -38.84 3.81 -31.99
C LEU A 22 -38.62 5.01 -31.06
N ALA A 23 -39.72 5.61 -30.64
CA ALA A 23 -39.74 6.45 -29.45
C ALA A 23 -39.67 5.53 -28.22
N LEU A 24 -38.56 5.55 -27.50
CA LEU A 24 -38.47 4.91 -26.18
C LEU A 24 -38.70 5.98 -25.12
N ALA A 25 -39.96 6.08 -24.68
CA ALA A 25 -40.28 6.66 -23.39
C ALA A 25 -39.90 5.62 -22.33
N GLY A 26 -38.90 5.94 -21.51
CA GLY A 26 -38.58 5.24 -20.27
C GLY A 26 -38.49 6.26 -19.15
N CYS A 27 -39.59 6.43 -18.43
CA CYS A 27 -39.58 6.97 -17.07
C CYS A 27 -39.31 5.79 -16.16
N ASP A 28 -38.18 5.79 -15.47
CA ASP A 28 -38.01 5.04 -14.23
C ASP A 28 -37.46 6.02 -13.19
N ASP A 29 -38.35 6.42 -12.30
CA ASP A 29 -38.05 7.06 -11.03
C ASP A 29 -37.64 5.92 -10.10
N ASP A 30 -36.33 5.64 -10.02
CA ASP A 30 -35.80 4.71 -9.03
C ASP A 30 -34.74 5.45 -8.21
N SER A 31 -35.21 5.95 -7.08
CA SER A 31 -34.38 6.32 -5.94
C SER A 31 -33.63 5.08 -5.46
N ASP A 32 -32.46 4.80 -6.05
CA ASP A 32 -31.52 3.81 -5.50
C ASP A 32 -30.90 4.38 -4.22
N SER A 33 -31.69 4.39 -3.15
CA SER A 33 -31.16 4.22 -1.80
C SER A 33 -30.75 2.76 -1.63
N GLY A 34 -29.74 2.37 -2.41
CA GLY A 34 -29.02 1.14 -2.24
C GLY A 34 -28.30 1.21 -0.90
N SER A 35 -28.97 0.76 0.15
CA SER A 35 -28.32 0.20 1.35
C SER A 35 -27.64 -1.12 0.96
N GLY A 36 -26.76 -1.04 -0.05
CA GLY A 36 -25.82 -2.09 -0.36
C GLY A 36 -24.79 -2.09 0.75
N ASN A 37 -24.63 -3.23 1.40
CA ASN A 37 -23.53 -3.47 2.33
C ASN A 37 -22.22 -3.51 1.50
N THR A 38 -21.77 -2.35 1.01
CA THR A 38 -20.56 -2.22 0.22
C THR A 38 -19.42 -2.71 1.10
N VAL A 39 -18.84 -3.87 0.78
CA VAL A 39 -17.63 -4.35 1.44
C VAL A 39 -16.57 -3.29 1.17
N LYS A 40 -16.31 -2.45 2.18
CA LYS A 40 -15.32 -1.38 2.10
C LYS A 40 -13.98 -2.06 1.83
N LYS A 41 -13.33 -1.74 0.72
CA LYS A 41 -11.95 -2.22 0.48
C LYS A 41 -11.00 -1.52 1.46
N PRO A 42 -9.85 -2.12 1.80
CA PRO A 42 -8.77 -1.37 2.46
C PRO A 42 -8.38 -0.14 1.64
N ASP A 43 -8.03 0.95 2.32
CA ASP A 43 -7.53 2.20 1.71
C ASP A 43 -6.32 2.64 2.54
N ILE A 44 -5.16 2.04 2.22
CA ILE A 44 -3.92 2.17 2.97
C ILE A 44 -3.03 3.23 2.33
N LYS A 45 -2.51 4.14 3.16
CA LYS A 45 -1.52 5.15 2.78
C LYS A 45 -0.31 5.08 3.69
N VAL A 46 0.87 5.24 3.10
CA VAL A 46 2.14 5.31 3.82
C VAL A 46 2.51 6.77 4.01
N SER A 47 2.95 7.15 5.20
CA SER A 47 3.42 8.49 5.51
C SER A 47 4.62 8.46 6.46
N GLY A 48 5.34 9.59 6.53
CA GLY A 48 6.43 9.77 7.48
C GLY A 48 7.58 8.76 7.33
N ALA A 49 7.80 8.22 6.13
CA ALA A 49 8.82 7.20 5.92
C ALA A 49 10.24 7.77 6.05
N TYR A 50 11.12 7.06 6.77
CA TYR A 50 12.55 7.39 6.86
C TYR A 50 13.40 6.18 7.26
N VAL A 51 14.70 6.26 6.93
CA VAL A 51 15.77 5.40 7.45
C VAL A 51 16.79 6.31 8.13
N PRO A 52 17.06 6.21 9.44
CA PRO A 52 18.24 6.87 10.02
C PRO A 52 19.49 6.27 9.42
N GLU A 53 20.49 7.11 9.12
CA GLU A 53 21.77 6.64 8.60
C GLU A 53 22.35 5.57 9.54
N PRO A 54 22.53 4.33 9.05
CA PRO A 54 22.94 3.22 9.90
C PRO A 54 24.40 3.38 10.33
N THR A 55 24.77 2.80 11.47
CA THR A 55 26.17 2.67 11.86
C THR A 55 26.84 1.55 11.06
N MET A 56 26.13 0.45 10.89
CA MET A 56 26.53 -0.74 10.12
C MET A 56 26.41 -0.50 8.62
N ALA A 57 27.17 -1.26 7.82
CA ALA A 57 27.19 -1.11 6.37
C ALA A 57 26.14 -1.96 5.66
N ASP A 58 25.73 -3.07 6.27
CA ASP A 58 24.92 -4.14 5.68
C ASP A 58 23.50 -4.22 6.25
N MET A 59 23.19 -3.41 7.27
CA MET A 59 21.93 -3.44 8.01
C MET A 59 21.40 -2.02 8.27
N ALA A 60 20.10 -1.82 8.12
CA ALA A 60 19.43 -0.56 8.47
C ALA A 60 18.00 -0.77 8.98
N ALA A 61 17.53 0.10 9.87
CA ALA A 61 16.14 0.12 10.32
C ALA A 61 15.33 1.17 9.54
N GLY A 62 14.12 0.80 9.13
CA GLY A 62 13.16 1.69 8.48
C GLY A 62 11.90 1.91 9.29
N PHE A 63 11.36 3.11 9.18
CA PHE A 63 10.21 3.59 9.94
C PHE A 63 9.23 4.30 9.01
N PHE A 64 7.94 4.20 9.33
CA PHE A 64 6.82 4.80 8.58
C PHE A 64 5.51 4.62 9.36
N THR A 65 4.46 5.29 8.93
CA THR A 65 3.10 5.08 9.44
C THR A 65 2.20 4.63 8.30
N LEU A 66 1.40 3.59 8.55
CA LEU A 66 0.29 3.18 7.71
C LEU A 66 -1.00 3.75 8.27
N THR A 67 -1.72 4.53 7.47
CA THR A 67 -3.08 4.98 7.79
C THR A 67 -4.05 4.25 6.87
N ASN A 68 -5.06 3.61 7.45
CA ASN A 68 -6.08 2.88 6.71
C ASN A 68 -7.46 3.49 6.92
N LYS A 69 -8.08 4.03 5.86
CA LYS A 69 -9.46 4.59 5.89
C LYS A 69 -10.52 3.61 5.36
N GLY A 70 -10.09 2.37 5.10
CA GLY A 70 -10.89 1.29 4.55
C GLY A 70 -11.16 0.17 5.56
N ALA A 71 -11.45 -1.03 5.05
CA ALA A 71 -11.51 -2.23 5.88
C ALA A 71 -10.12 -2.72 6.32
N ALA A 72 -10.09 -3.55 7.34
CA ALA A 72 -8.86 -4.08 7.90
C ALA A 72 -8.08 -4.94 6.90
N ASP A 73 -6.76 -4.86 7.00
CA ASP A 73 -5.79 -5.64 6.21
C ASP A 73 -4.65 -6.12 7.12
N LYS A 74 -3.66 -6.78 6.52
CA LYS A 74 -2.48 -7.29 7.19
C LYS A 74 -1.26 -7.03 6.31
N LEU A 75 -0.25 -6.38 6.87
CA LEU A 75 1.08 -6.28 6.27
C LEU A 75 1.77 -7.64 6.47
N THR A 76 2.12 -8.33 5.39
CA THR A 76 2.63 -9.71 5.42
C THR A 76 4.12 -9.80 5.12
N SER A 77 4.65 -8.88 4.32
CA SER A 77 6.08 -8.82 4.04
C SER A 77 6.49 -7.45 3.50
N ALA A 78 7.80 -7.25 3.36
CA ALA A 78 8.38 -6.11 2.68
C ALA A 78 9.54 -6.56 1.81
N THR A 79 9.84 -5.80 0.76
CA THR A 79 10.98 -6.05 -0.14
C THR A 79 11.65 -4.73 -0.53
N SER A 80 12.90 -4.81 -0.98
CA SER A 80 13.67 -3.67 -1.47
C SER A 80 14.67 -4.15 -2.51
N ASP A 81 14.90 -3.36 -3.55
CA ASP A 81 15.94 -3.65 -4.55
C ASP A 81 17.35 -3.35 -4.02
N SER A 82 17.47 -2.62 -2.91
CA SER A 82 18.74 -2.24 -2.30
C SER A 82 19.22 -3.22 -1.22
N ALA A 83 18.41 -4.22 -0.87
CA ALA A 83 18.64 -5.16 0.23
C ALA A 83 18.38 -6.61 -0.21
N GLY A 84 19.17 -7.56 0.31
CA GLY A 84 18.93 -8.99 0.06
C GLY A 84 17.71 -9.55 0.80
N SER A 85 17.33 -8.94 1.93
CA SER A 85 16.09 -9.24 2.66
C SER A 85 15.56 -8.00 3.38
N VAL A 86 14.22 -7.95 3.55
CA VAL A 86 13.56 -6.98 4.43
C VAL A 86 12.61 -7.73 5.35
N THR A 87 12.84 -7.66 6.66
CA THR A 87 12.04 -8.35 7.69
C THR A 87 11.24 -7.36 8.53
N LEU A 88 10.12 -7.80 9.09
CA LEU A 88 9.24 -6.97 9.92
C LEU A 88 9.49 -7.30 11.39
N HIS A 89 9.86 -6.32 12.21
CA HIS A 89 10.26 -6.53 13.60
C HIS A 89 9.39 -5.73 14.57
N SER A 90 9.15 -6.29 15.76
CA SER A 90 8.62 -5.57 16.93
C SER A 90 9.72 -5.42 17.98
N THR A 91 9.71 -4.31 18.72
CA THR A 91 10.60 -4.10 19.88
C THR A 91 9.76 -4.03 21.15
N LYS A 92 10.03 -4.91 22.12
CA LYS A 92 9.32 -4.95 23.41
C LYS A 92 10.34 -5.12 24.52
N GLY A 93 10.37 -4.18 25.47
CA GLY A 93 11.33 -4.21 26.58
C GLY A 93 12.81 -4.19 26.14
N GLY A 94 13.10 -3.55 25.00
CA GLY A 94 14.45 -3.51 24.41
C GLY A 94 14.82 -4.74 23.57
N THR A 95 13.97 -5.77 23.54
CA THR A 95 14.20 -6.97 22.73
C THR A 95 13.51 -6.84 21.38
N MET A 96 14.27 -7.04 20.31
CA MET A 96 13.74 -7.14 18.95
C MET A 96 13.26 -8.56 18.67
N LYS A 97 12.11 -8.67 18.01
CA LYS A 97 11.54 -9.94 17.56
C LYS A 97 11.02 -9.80 16.14
N GLU A 98 11.42 -10.71 15.27
CA GLU A 98 10.84 -10.82 13.94
C GLU A 98 9.38 -11.29 14.03
N GLU A 99 8.51 -10.60 13.29
CA GLU A 99 7.09 -10.86 13.18
C GLU A 99 6.77 -11.26 11.74
N LYS A 100 5.92 -12.27 11.58
CA LYS A 100 5.48 -12.73 10.25
C LYS A 100 4.50 -11.77 9.58
N SER A 101 3.86 -10.91 10.36
CA SER A 101 2.87 -9.96 9.86
C SER A 101 2.49 -8.92 10.93
N PHE A 102 1.91 -7.81 10.49
CA PHE A 102 1.24 -6.85 11.37
C PHE A 102 -0.18 -6.58 10.91
N ASP A 103 -1.11 -6.46 11.86
CA ASP A 103 -2.49 -6.07 11.55
C ASP A 103 -2.56 -4.58 11.23
N VAL A 104 -3.26 -4.25 10.15
CA VAL A 104 -3.59 -2.87 9.77
C VAL A 104 -5.08 -2.67 10.04
N PRO A 105 -5.46 -2.04 11.17
CA PRO A 105 -6.85 -1.94 11.58
C PRO A 105 -7.69 -1.15 10.57
N ALA A 106 -8.99 -1.47 10.48
CA ALA A 106 -9.94 -0.66 9.71
C ALA A 106 -10.08 0.72 10.36
N ASN A 107 -10.13 1.78 9.54
CA ASN A 107 -10.25 3.17 10.01
C ASN A 107 -9.23 3.52 11.12
N GLY A 108 -8.00 3.02 11.00
CA GLY A 108 -6.97 3.14 12.03
C GLY A 108 -5.57 3.22 11.46
N GLU A 109 -4.58 3.10 12.35
CA GLU A 109 -3.17 3.27 12.00
C GLU A 109 -2.28 2.16 12.57
N LEU A 110 -1.18 1.91 11.87
CA LEU A 110 -0.08 1.08 12.33
C LEU A 110 1.24 1.85 12.18
N SER A 111 1.94 2.05 13.28
CA SER A 111 3.16 2.85 13.33
C SER A 111 4.40 1.96 13.46
N PHE A 112 5.38 2.26 12.61
CA PHE A 112 6.75 1.76 12.68
C PHE A 112 7.63 2.92 13.12
N THR A 113 8.10 2.90 14.37
CA THR A 113 8.84 3.99 15.02
C THR A 113 10.02 3.46 15.83
N SER A 114 11.02 4.30 16.07
CA SER A 114 12.16 3.96 16.92
C SER A 114 11.71 3.48 18.30
N GLY A 115 12.29 2.36 18.76
CA GLY A 115 11.88 1.69 20.01
C GLY A 115 10.58 0.87 19.94
N GLY A 116 9.89 0.86 18.79
CA GLY A 116 8.67 0.09 18.55
C GLY A 116 8.83 -0.87 17.36
N ASN A 117 7.80 -0.93 16.50
CA ASN A 117 7.86 -1.72 15.27
C ASN A 117 8.82 -1.05 14.29
N HIS A 118 9.57 -1.85 13.53
CA HIS A 118 10.49 -1.36 12.50
C HIS A 118 10.64 -2.43 11.41
N VAL A 119 11.02 -2.00 10.21
CA VAL A 119 11.52 -2.94 9.19
C VAL A 119 13.03 -3.00 9.29
N MET A 120 13.61 -4.18 9.15
CA MET A 120 15.07 -4.35 9.03
C MET A 120 15.42 -4.66 7.59
N PHE A 121 16.21 -3.79 6.98
CA PHE A 121 16.90 -4.07 5.73
C PHE A 121 18.17 -4.83 6.06
N GLU A 122 18.37 -5.99 5.42
CA GLU A 122 19.55 -6.83 5.63
C GLU A 122 20.25 -7.11 4.31
N LYS A 123 21.57 -7.37 4.38
CA LYS A 123 22.42 -7.60 3.21
C LYS A 123 22.30 -6.44 2.22
N LEU A 124 22.39 -5.22 2.73
CA LEU A 124 22.41 -4.01 1.91
C LEU A 124 23.58 -4.05 0.93
N ALA A 125 23.35 -3.63 -0.32
CA ALA A 125 24.39 -3.59 -1.34
C ALA A 125 25.51 -2.58 -0.99
N HIS A 126 25.15 -1.48 -0.33
CA HIS A 126 26.05 -0.50 0.24
C HIS A 126 25.41 0.16 1.46
N LYS A 127 26.25 0.80 2.29
CA LYS A 127 25.79 1.61 3.42
C LYS A 127 24.99 2.83 2.93
N PRO A 128 23.68 2.93 3.19
CA PRO A 128 22.89 4.10 2.82
C PRO A 128 23.38 5.34 3.56
N LYS A 129 23.48 6.48 2.87
CA LYS A 129 23.94 7.75 3.45
C LYS A 129 22.85 8.81 3.42
N LYS A 130 22.90 9.77 4.35
CA LYS A 130 21.99 10.93 4.33
C LYS A 130 21.88 11.54 2.93
N GLY A 131 20.64 11.80 2.51
CA GLY A 131 20.31 12.38 1.21
C GLY A 131 20.04 11.34 0.12
N GLU A 132 20.44 10.08 0.35
CA GLU A 132 20.01 8.96 -0.47
C GLU A 132 18.57 8.54 -0.16
N LYS A 133 18.03 7.65 -0.98
CA LYS A 133 16.72 7.03 -0.81
C LYS A 133 16.84 5.52 -0.97
N VAL A 134 16.04 4.79 -0.21
CA VAL A 134 15.90 3.34 -0.29
C VAL A 134 14.48 3.04 -0.71
N ALA A 135 14.31 2.31 -1.82
CA ALA A 135 12.99 1.86 -2.25
C ALA A 135 12.48 0.76 -1.31
N LEU A 136 11.25 0.91 -0.80
CA LEU A 136 10.59 -0.07 0.06
C LEU A 136 9.24 -0.42 -0.55
N THR A 137 9.01 -1.71 -0.80
CA THR A 137 7.71 -2.22 -1.24
C THR A 137 7.08 -3.02 -0.10
N LEU A 138 5.87 -2.62 0.29
CA LEU A 138 5.07 -3.24 1.34
C LEU A 138 4.02 -4.14 0.70
N HIS A 139 3.96 -5.39 1.15
CA HIS A 139 3.00 -6.38 0.64
C HIS A 139 1.92 -6.65 1.67
N PHE A 140 0.68 -6.63 1.20
CA PHE A 140 -0.50 -6.79 2.04
C PHE A 140 -1.25 -8.07 1.68
N GLN A 141 -2.10 -8.53 2.60
CA GLN A 141 -2.91 -9.72 2.37
C GLN A 141 -4.05 -9.45 1.38
N LYS A 142 -4.64 -8.24 1.38
CA LYS A 142 -5.80 -7.90 0.54
C LYS A 142 -5.53 -6.73 -0.41
N SER A 143 -4.70 -5.77 -0.02
CA SER A 143 -4.33 -4.63 -0.84
C SER A 143 -3.22 -4.97 -1.83
N ASP A 144 -3.17 -4.24 -2.94
CA ASP A 144 -2.03 -4.29 -3.84
C ASP A 144 -0.75 -3.80 -3.12
N PRO A 145 0.44 -4.25 -3.56
CA PRO A 145 1.70 -3.77 -3.00
C PRO A 145 1.85 -2.26 -3.12
N ILE A 146 2.40 -1.63 -2.09
CA ILE A 146 2.67 -0.19 -2.06
C ILE A 146 4.18 0.03 -2.02
N THR A 147 4.72 0.66 -3.07
CA THR A 147 6.13 1.06 -3.13
C THR A 147 6.31 2.52 -2.73
N VAL A 148 7.28 2.78 -1.85
CA VAL A 148 7.65 4.12 -1.40
C VAL A 148 9.16 4.33 -1.46
N GLU A 149 9.53 5.55 -1.79
CA GLU A 149 10.92 6.03 -1.70
C GLU A 149 11.20 6.53 -0.29
N VAL A 150 12.03 5.82 0.46
CA VAL A 150 12.30 6.11 1.87
C VAL A 150 13.58 6.92 2.00
N PRO A 151 13.52 8.22 2.38
CA PRO A 151 14.70 9.05 2.50
C PRO A 151 15.58 8.62 3.69
N VAL A 152 16.89 8.61 3.45
CA VAL A 152 17.89 8.45 4.52
C VAL A 152 18.09 9.78 5.24
N LYS A 153 17.92 9.77 6.56
CA LYS A 153 18.02 10.93 7.46
C LYS A 153 19.27 10.81 8.34
N GLU A 154 19.57 11.87 9.08
CA GLU A 154 20.62 11.85 10.10
C GLU A 154 20.44 10.65 11.05
N ALA A 155 21.54 10.07 11.54
CA ALA A 155 21.48 8.94 12.47
C ALA A 155 20.68 9.23 13.75
N THR A 156 20.62 10.51 14.17
CA THR A 156 19.87 10.98 15.34
C THR A 156 18.43 11.40 15.03
N TYR A 157 17.98 11.28 13.78
CA TYR A 157 16.65 11.71 13.39
C TYR A 157 15.58 10.83 14.06
N ASN A 158 14.79 11.45 14.93
CA ASN A 158 13.61 10.85 15.53
C ASN A 158 12.49 11.90 15.62
N PRO A 159 11.47 11.84 14.76
CA PRO A 159 10.44 12.88 14.66
C PRO A 159 9.56 12.98 15.92
N GLY A 160 9.61 11.99 16.82
CA GLY A 160 8.91 12.01 18.11
C GLY A 160 9.74 12.51 19.30
N GLN A 161 11.00 12.92 19.10
CA GLN A 161 11.91 13.37 20.17
C GLN A 161 12.23 14.88 20.16
N HIS A 162 11.61 15.66 19.28
CA HIS A 162 11.55 17.10 19.49
C HIS A 162 10.61 17.34 20.68
N ASP A 163 11.19 17.49 21.89
CA ASP A 163 10.69 18.27 23.05
C ASP A 163 11.25 17.72 24.38
N SER A 164 12.57 17.65 24.55
CA SER A 164 13.17 17.46 25.88
C SER A 164 14.64 17.92 25.98
N ASN A 165 14.95 19.09 25.42
CA ASN A 165 16.21 19.77 25.77
C ASN A 165 16.06 21.30 25.80
N ALA A 166 15.27 21.78 26.75
CA ALA A 166 15.25 23.19 27.13
C ALA A 166 15.14 23.32 28.67
N SER A 167 16.02 22.64 29.41
CA SER A 167 16.19 22.86 30.85
C SER A 167 17.50 22.30 31.40
N HIS A 168 18.63 22.61 30.75
CA HIS A 168 19.91 22.66 31.45
C HIS A 168 20.10 24.04 32.09
N THR A 169 19.38 24.30 33.18
CA THR A 169 19.67 25.44 34.07
C THR A 169 20.72 25.02 35.10
N SER A 170 21.95 25.44 34.82
CA SER A 170 22.99 25.88 35.75
C SER A 170 23.17 25.14 37.08
N HIS A 171 24.26 24.39 37.18
CA HIS A 171 24.96 24.18 38.44
C HIS A 171 25.35 25.52 39.04
N LYS A 172 24.93 25.80 40.28
CA LYS A 172 25.57 26.83 41.11
C LYS A 172 25.99 26.20 42.43
N SER A 173 27.31 26.00 42.56
CA SER A 173 27.99 25.84 43.85
C SER A 173 27.71 27.06 44.73
N HIS A 174 27.39 26.81 46.00
CA HIS A 174 27.92 27.51 47.17
C HIS A 174 27.78 26.60 48.38
#